data_AF-A0A5C4NAJ1-F1
#
_entry.id   AF-A0A5C4NAJ1-F1
#
_cell.length_a   1.000
_cell.length_b   1.000
_cell.length_c   1.000
_cell.angle_alpha   90.00
_cell.angle_beta   90.00
_cell.angle_gamma   90.00
#
_symmetry.space_group_name_H-M   'P 1'
#
loop_
_entity.id
_entity.type
_entity.pdbx_description
1 polymer ?
#
loop_
_entity_poly.entity_id
_entity_poly.type
_entity_poly.pdbx_seq_one_letter_code
_entity_poly.pdbx_strand_id
1 'polypeptide(L)'
;MARRKALPKPQDFGFTTFAQIFSDRASIPGETPGSHESFHAAMMRTLMPFTPYEMVIAENLIAIEWELLQHRRMRDQSIRAAIQTAVCGAVVAKYKAAHKAEMKAALQEWCAAGNRAYDFSEEPFDQNAAAATGEDLAQRCIDPDLGVQTAAHAEIEKLGLHPLQLMGEAYREPGRSVTYHEEKIQELERRRRSVKEDYDRLQKVRPVEAQTDEVIEAEVLAS
;
A
#
# COMPACT_ATOMS: atom_id res chain seq x y z
N MET A 1 -37.43 41.47 -15.10
CA MET A 1 -37.40 40.09 -15.63
C MET A 1 -35.96 39.66 -15.82
N ALA A 2 -35.47 38.71 -15.03
CA ALA A 2 -34.11 38.20 -15.18
C ALA A 2 -34.03 37.29 -16.42
N ARG A 3 -33.20 37.65 -17.40
CA ARG A 3 -32.91 36.79 -18.55
C ARG A 3 -32.26 35.52 -18.03
N ARG A 4 -32.91 34.36 -18.20
CA ARG A 4 -32.26 33.05 -18.02
C ARG A 4 -31.08 33.00 -19.00
N LYS A 5 -29.85 33.04 -18.47
CA LYS A 5 -28.66 32.77 -19.28
C LYS A 5 -28.78 31.33 -19.77
N ALA A 6 -28.60 31.14 -21.08
CA ALA A 6 -28.49 29.81 -21.65
C ALA A 6 -27.35 29.06 -20.96
N LEU A 7 -27.59 27.80 -20.60
CA LEU A 7 -26.55 26.95 -20.03
C LEU A 7 -25.45 26.72 -21.09
N PRO A 8 -24.17 26.79 -20.70
CA PRO A 8 -23.07 26.52 -21.62
C PRO A 8 -23.13 25.08 -22.13
N LYS A 9 -22.79 24.87 -23.40
CA LYS A 9 -22.80 23.55 -24.02
C LYS A 9 -21.46 22.84 -23.76
N PRO A 10 -21.43 21.51 -23.61
CA PRO A 10 -20.16 20.77 -23.46
C PRO A 10 -19.14 21.04 -24.57
N GLN A 11 -19.64 21.29 -25.79
CA GLN A 11 -18.85 21.66 -26.97
C GLN A 11 -18.08 22.97 -26.79
N ASP A 12 -18.57 23.89 -25.96
CA ASP A 12 -17.92 25.17 -25.68
C ASP A 12 -16.59 24.98 -24.91
N PHE A 13 -16.40 23.79 -24.32
CA PHE A 13 -15.19 23.38 -23.59
C PHE A 13 -14.34 22.35 -24.35
N GLY A 14 -14.66 22.07 -25.62
CA GLY A 14 -13.92 21.10 -26.43
C GLY A 14 -14.24 19.63 -26.14
N PHE A 15 -15.29 19.34 -25.37
CA PHE A 15 -15.72 17.97 -25.05
C PHE A 15 -16.92 17.56 -25.91
N THR A 16 -16.79 16.40 -26.56
CA THR A 16 -17.89 15.74 -27.30
C THR A 16 -18.68 14.78 -26.42
N THR A 17 -18.07 14.26 -25.35
CA THR A 17 -18.74 13.46 -24.32
C THR A 17 -18.21 13.85 -22.94
N PHE A 18 -19.03 13.65 -21.90
CA PHE A 18 -18.62 13.92 -20.52
C PHE A 18 -17.44 13.03 -20.07
N ALA A 19 -17.31 11.84 -20.67
CA ALA A 19 -16.22 10.92 -20.40
C ALA A 19 -14.83 11.49 -20.73
N GLN A 20 -14.75 12.43 -21.69
CA GLN A 20 -13.47 13.07 -22.08
C GLN A 20 -12.90 14.03 -21.03
N ILE A 21 -13.67 14.33 -19.97
CA ILE A 21 -13.17 15.06 -18.80
C ILE A 21 -12.22 14.17 -17.98
N PHE A 22 -12.41 12.84 -18.05
CA PHE A 22 -11.60 11.88 -17.33
C PHE A 22 -10.46 11.40 -18.24
N SER A 23 -9.23 11.50 -17.76
CA SER A 23 -8.05 11.05 -18.49
C SER A 23 -7.99 9.53 -18.53
N ASP A 24 -7.79 8.95 -19.72
CA ASP A 24 -7.40 7.55 -19.82
C ASP A 24 -6.08 7.34 -19.09
N ARG A 25 -6.10 6.49 -18.06
CA ARG A 25 -4.95 6.21 -17.22
C ARG A 25 -4.22 4.97 -17.71
N ALA A 26 -2.98 5.13 -18.17
CA ALA A 26 -2.09 4.00 -18.41
C ALA A 26 -1.70 3.31 -17.09
N SER A 27 -1.57 1.97 -17.13
CA SER A 27 -1.10 1.20 -15.97
C SER A 27 0.33 1.62 -15.57
N ILE A 28 0.56 1.75 -14.26
CA ILE A 28 1.87 2.11 -13.69
C ILE A 28 2.60 0.83 -13.27
N PRO A 29 3.94 0.75 -13.38
CA PRO A 29 4.71 -0.38 -12.86
C PRO A 29 4.36 -0.73 -11.40
N GLY A 30 4.16 -2.03 -11.13
CA GLY A 30 3.70 -2.53 -9.82
C GLY A 30 2.19 -2.76 -9.72
N GLU A 31 1.42 -2.27 -10.69
CA GLU A 31 0.02 -2.64 -10.87
C GLU A 31 -0.13 -3.91 -11.70
N THR A 32 -1.18 -4.67 -11.42
CA THR A 32 -1.61 -5.72 -12.34
C THR A 32 -2.34 -5.05 -13.51
N PRO A 33 -1.93 -5.28 -14.76
CA PRO A 33 -2.64 -4.73 -15.92
C PRO A 33 -4.13 -5.09 -15.89
N GLY A 34 -5.02 -4.13 -16.18
CA GLY A 34 -6.47 -4.36 -16.14
C GLY A 34 -7.12 -4.25 -14.75
N SER A 35 -6.34 -4.18 -13.67
CA SER A 35 -6.89 -4.14 -12.31
C SER A 35 -7.59 -2.82 -11.98
N HIS A 36 -7.07 -1.69 -12.47
CA HIS A 36 -7.69 -0.38 -12.29
C HIS A 36 -9.02 -0.31 -13.04
N GLU A 37 -9.06 -0.78 -14.29
CA GLU A 37 -10.27 -0.78 -15.13
C GLU A 37 -11.36 -1.66 -14.52
N SER A 38 -10.98 -2.84 -14.02
CA SER A 38 -11.91 -3.74 -13.33
C SER A 38 -12.44 -3.12 -12.03
N PHE A 39 -11.58 -2.48 -11.25
CA PHE A 39 -11.95 -1.76 -10.03
C PHE A 39 -12.90 -0.59 -10.31
N HIS A 40 -12.54 0.25 -11.29
CA HIS A 40 -13.32 1.39 -11.75
C HIS A 40 -14.72 0.95 -12.19
N ALA A 41 -14.82 -0.05 -13.07
CA ALA A 41 -16.09 -0.56 -13.56
C ALA A 41 -16.98 -1.10 -12.42
N ALA A 42 -16.40 -1.81 -11.45
CA ALA A 42 -17.13 -2.32 -10.29
C ALA A 42 -17.63 -1.18 -9.38
N MET A 43 -16.81 -0.16 -9.14
CA MET A 43 -17.18 1.00 -8.33
C MET A 43 -18.26 1.84 -9.01
N MET A 44 -18.15 2.11 -10.31
CA MET A 44 -19.19 2.81 -11.08
C MET A 44 -20.53 2.09 -11.02
N ARG A 45 -20.52 0.75 -11.16
CA ARG A 45 -21.73 -0.07 -11.00
C ARG A 45 -22.31 0.01 -9.59
N THR A 46 -21.48 0.18 -8.57
CA THR A 46 -21.92 0.27 -7.17
C THR A 46 -22.46 1.65 -6.81
N LEU A 47 -21.79 2.70 -7.29
CA LEU A 47 -22.17 4.08 -7.04
C LEU A 47 -23.42 4.46 -7.85
N MET A 48 -23.59 3.90 -9.05
CA MET A 48 -24.69 4.20 -9.97
C MET A 48 -24.96 5.70 -10.13
N PRO A 49 -23.96 6.53 -10.50
CA PRO A 49 -24.18 7.95 -10.73
C PRO A 49 -25.20 8.15 -11.86
N PHE A 50 -26.17 9.04 -11.64
CA PHE A 50 -27.28 9.31 -12.56
C PHE A 50 -27.12 10.66 -13.25
N THR A 51 -26.65 11.68 -12.51
CA THR A 51 -26.41 13.01 -13.09
C THR A 51 -24.94 13.17 -13.51
N PRO A 52 -24.63 14.07 -14.46
CA PRO A 52 -23.24 14.37 -14.83
C PRO A 52 -22.41 14.85 -13.63
N TYR A 53 -23.00 15.58 -12.68
CA TYR A 53 -22.28 16.03 -11.50
C TYR A 53 -22.01 14.87 -10.53
N GLU A 54 -22.97 13.97 -10.33
CA GLU A 54 -22.73 12.72 -9.57
C GLU A 54 -21.60 11.89 -10.21
N MET A 55 -21.49 11.89 -11.54
CA MET A 55 -20.41 11.21 -12.25
C MET A 55 -19.03 11.76 -11.87
N VAL A 56 -18.87 13.10 -11.80
CA VAL A 56 -17.60 13.73 -11.39
C VAL A 56 -17.23 13.35 -9.95
N ILE A 57 -18.21 13.41 -9.05
CA ILE A 57 -17.98 13.09 -7.64
C ILE A 57 -17.67 11.59 -7.47
N ALA A 58 -18.35 10.72 -8.23
CA ALA A 58 -18.06 9.29 -8.25
C ALA A 58 -16.64 9.00 -8.75
N GLU A 59 -16.21 9.62 -9.84
CA GLU A 59 -14.86 9.47 -10.38
C GLU A 59 -13.78 9.95 -9.40
N ASN A 60 -14.01 11.09 -8.72
CA ASN A 60 -13.13 11.55 -7.66
C ASN A 60 -13.04 10.56 -6.50
N LEU A 61 -14.16 9.96 -6.11
CA LEU A 61 -14.19 8.94 -5.06
C LEU A 61 -13.42 7.68 -5.50
N ILE A 62 -13.62 7.21 -6.73
CA ILE A 62 -12.92 6.06 -7.29
C ILE A 62 -11.40 6.29 -7.32
N ALA A 63 -10.96 7.47 -7.75
CA ALA A 63 -9.55 7.85 -7.75
C ALA A 63 -8.95 7.79 -6.34
N ILE A 64 -9.64 8.35 -5.33
CA ILE A 64 -9.18 8.32 -3.93
C ILE A 64 -9.10 6.89 -3.40
N GLU A 65 -10.09 6.06 -3.69
CA GLU A 65 -10.11 4.65 -3.23
C GLU A 65 -9.00 3.84 -3.89
N TRP A 66 -8.71 4.10 -5.17
CA TRP A 66 -7.58 3.49 -5.87
C TRP A 66 -6.24 3.91 -5.25
N GLU A 67 -6.04 5.21 -5.02
CA GLU A 67 -4.84 5.72 -4.36
C GLU A 67 -4.68 5.14 -2.95
N LEU A 68 -5.76 4.98 -2.19
CA LEU A 68 -5.74 4.33 -0.88
C LEU A 68 -5.24 2.89 -0.94
N LEU A 69 -5.75 2.11 -1.89
CA LEU A 69 -5.29 0.74 -2.11
C LEU A 69 -3.79 0.70 -2.44
N GLN A 70 -3.33 1.61 -3.29
CA GLN A 70 -1.94 1.70 -3.70
C GLN A 70 -1.02 2.10 -2.55
N HIS A 71 -1.40 3.09 -1.75
CA HIS A 71 -0.62 3.49 -0.58
C HIS A 71 -0.54 2.39 0.49
N ARG A 72 -1.61 1.61 0.69
CA ARG A 72 -1.57 0.45 1.60
C ARG A 72 -0.59 -0.60 1.10
N ARG A 73 -0.64 -0.94 -0.19
CA ARG A 73 0.31 -1.89 -0.81
C ARG A 73 1.75 -1.41 -0.71
N MET A 74 2.02 -0.15 -1.01
CA MET A 74 3.36 0.44 -0.91
C MET A 74 3.86 0.45 0.55
N ARG A 75 3.02 0.83 1.51
CA ARG A 75 3.34 0.75 2.95
C ARG A 75 3.71 -0.67 3.36
N ASP A 76 2.89 -1.66 3.01
CA ASP A 76 3.11 -3.06 3.39
C ASP A 76 4.40 -3.60 2.78
N GLN A 77 4.73 -3.22 1.53
CA GLN A 77 6.00 -3.54 0.90
C GLN A 77 7.19 -2.88 1.62
N SER A 78 7.06 -1.60 2.02
CA SER A 78 8.10 -0.89 2.76
C SER A 78 8.35 -1.50 4.15
N ILE A 79 7.29 -1.97 4.83
CA ILE A 79 7.42 -2.71 6.09
C ILE A 79 8.16 -4.04 5.85
N ARG A 80 7.81 -4.80 4.81
CA ARG A 80 8.51 -6.05 4.47
C ARG A 80 9.99 -5.81 4.21
N ALA A 81 10.35 -4.78 3.45
CA ALA A 81 11.73 -4.41 3.19
C ALA A 81 12.48 -4.01 4.47
N ALA A 82 11.83 -3.30 5.40
CA ALA A 82 12.40 -2.96 6.69
C ALA A 82 12.67 -4.21 7.54
N ILE A 83 11.74 -5.17 7.56
CA ILE A 83 11.92 -6.46 8.23
C ILE A 83 13.11 -7.23 7.63
N GLN A 84 13.24 -7.29 6.30
CA GLN A 84 14.37 -7.94 5.65
C GLN A 84 15.71 -7.32 6.06
N THR A 85 15.76 -5.98 6.12
CA THR A 85 16.94 -5.23 6.58
C THR A 85 17.28 -5.56 8.03
N ALA A 86 16.26 -5.64 8.91
CA ALA A 86 16.44 -6.00 10.31
C ALA A 86 16.96 -7.44 10.48
N VAL A 87 16.42 -8.40 9.72
CA VAL A 87 16.90 -9.79 9.69
C VAL A 87 18.37 -9.84 9.26
N CYS A 88 18.73 -9.22 8.13
CA CYS A 88 20.11 -9.22 7.65
C CYS A 88 21.07 -8.58 8.66
N GLY A 89 20.71 -7.43 9.23
CA GLY A 89 21.50 -6.76 10.27
C GLY A 89 21.68 -7.61 11.53
N ALA A 90 20.62 -8.29 11.99
CA ALA A 90 20.68 -9.16 13.16
C ALA A 90 21.54 -10.41 12.91
N VAL A 91 21.45 -11.01 11.72
CA VAL A 91 22.30 -12.14 11.30
C VAL A 91 23.76 -11.71 11.29
N VAL A 92 24.11 -10.63 10.59
CA VAL A 92 25.50 -10.12 10.55
C VAL A 92 26.02 -9.83 11.97
N ALA A 93 25.20 -9.23 12.83
CA ALA A 93 25.57 -8.97 14.21
C ALA A 93 25.85 -10.26 15.01
N LYS A 94 25.05 -11.31 14.82
CA LYS A 94 25.26 -12.63 15.45
C LYS A 94 26.55 -13.28 14.99
N TYR A 95 26.79 -13.35 13.69
CA TYR A 95 28.02 -13.92 13.13
C TYR A 95 29.26 -13.14 13.59
N LYS A 96 29.18 -11.81 13.61
CA LYS A 96 30.27 -10.95 14.13
C LYS A 96 30.55 -11.18 15.62
N ALA A 97 29.51 -11.40 16.42
CA ALA A 97 29.65 -11.70 17.84
C ALA A 97 30.29 -13.09 18.07
N ALA A 98 29.90 -14.09 17.30
CA ALA A 98 30.50 -15.43 17.31
C ALA A 98 31.99 -15.37 16.94
N HIS A 99 32.33 -14.73 15.82
CA HIS A 99 33.71 -14.55 15.37
C HIS A 99 34.58 -13.89 16.45
N LYS A 100 34.09 -12.82 17.08
CA LYS A 100 34.82 -12.16 18.18
C LYS A 100 35.03 -13.06 19.38
N ALA A 101 34.05 -13.90 19.71
CA ALA A 101 34.18 -14.85 20.83
C ALA A 101 35.23 -15.94 20.51
N GLU A 102 35.24 -16.45 19.28
CA GLU A 102 36.23 -17.41 18.79
C GLU A 102 37.64 -16.81 18.78
N MET A 103 37.83 -15.61 18.21
CA MET A 103 39.13 -14.92 18.23
C MET A 103 39.63 -14.66 19.64
N LYS A 104 38.73 -14.31 20.57
CA LYS A 104 39.08 -14.15 21.98
C LYS A 104 39.53 -15.47 22.62
N ALA A 105 38.86 -16.58 22.32
CA ALA A 105 39.26 -17.90 22.81
C ALA A 105 40.61 -18.33 22.24
N ALA A 106 40.81 -18.17 20.92
CA ALA A 106 42.06 -18.47 20.24
C ALA A 106 43.23 -17.65 20.79
N LEU A 107 43.02 -16.35 21.08
CA LEU A 107 44.00 -15.51 21.74
C LEU A 107 44.36 -16.03 23.15
N GLN A 108 43.37 -16.51 23.91
CA GLN A 108 43.62 -17.08 25.25
C GLN A 108 44.47 -18.35 25.16
N GLU A 109 44.17 -19.24 24.22
CA GLU A 109 44.97 -20.45 23.97
C GLU A 109 46.39 -20.12 23.51
N TRP A 110 46.53 -19.15 22.59
CA TRP A 110 47.82 -18.65 22.12
C TRP A 110 48.69 -18.12 23.26
N CYS A 111 48.10 -17.31 24.16
CA CYS A 111 48.79 -16.80 25.34
C CYS A 111 49.14 -17.93 26.33
N ALA A 112 48.25 -18.91 26.50
CA ALA A 112 48.50 -20.06 27.38
C ALA A 112 49.66 -20.94 26.90
N ALA A 113 49.92 -20.97 25.59
CA ALA A 113 51.10 -21.60 25.01
C ALA A 113 52.42 -20.82 25.23
N GLY A 114 52.38 -19.68 25.94
CA GLY A 114 53.53 -18.86 26.27
C GLY A 114 53.88 -17.78 25.24
N ASN A 115 53.09 -17.65 24.18
CA ASN A 115 53.25 -16.58 23.20
C ASN A 115 52.70 -15.25 23.73
N ARG A 116 53.14 -14.12 23.15
CA ARG A 116 52.66 -12.81 23.56
C ARG A 116 51.42 -12.42 22.76
N ALA A 117 50.47 -11.75 23.43
CA ALA A 117 49.19 -11.38 22.86
C ALA A 117 49.28 -10.48 21.61
N TYR A 118 50.25 -9.56 21.58
CA TYR A 118 50.40 -8.64 20.45
C TYR A 118 51.02 -9.28 19.20
N ASP A 119 51.59 -10.48 19.33
CA ASP A 119 52.07 -11.28 18.19
C ASP A 119 50.95 -12.13 17.58
N PHE A 120 49.75 -12.12 18.17
CA PHE A 120 48.59 -12.84 17.67
C PHE A 120 47.97 -12.09 16.48
N SER A 121 47.80 -12.80 15.37
CA SER A 121 47.11 -12.31 14.19
C SER A 121 45.66 -12.78 14.21
N GLU A 122 44.72 -11.85 14.35
CA GLU A 122 43.29 -12.14 14.22
C GLU A 122 42.93 -12.40 12.75
N GLU A 123 42.16 -13.46 12.49
CA GLU A 123 41.57 -13.64 11.18
C GLU A 123 40.46 -12.59 10.96
N PRO A 124 40.41 -11.95 9.77
CA PRO A 124 39.40 -10.94 9.48
C PRO A 124 38.01 -11.57 9.38
N PHE A 125 37.01 -10.87 9.93
CA PHE A 125 35.61 -11.27 9.80
C PHE A 125 35.13 -11.10 8.35
N ASP A 126 34.60 -12.15 7.74
CA ASP A 126 33.97 -12.09 6.42
C ASP A 126 32.55 -11.49 6.50
N GLN A 127 32.50 -10.17 6.40
CA GLN A 127 31.23 -9.44 6.43
C GLN A 127 30.35 -9.74 5.20
N ASN A 128 30.94 -10.05 4.05
CA ASN A 128 30.18 -10.28 2.82
C ASN A 128 29.48 -11.64 2.88
N ALA A 129 30.15 -12.69 3.37
CA ALA A 129 29.54 -14.00 3.58
C ALA A 129 28.40 -13.95 4.60
N ALA A 130 28.58 -13.19 5.69
CA ALA A 130 27.54 -13.00 6.68
C ALA A 130 26.33 -12.22 6.11
N ALA A 131 26.58 -11.19 5.31
CA ALA A 131 25.52 -10.42 4.65
C ALA A 131 24.75 -11.28 3.64
N ALA A 132 25.43 -12.07 2.81
CA ALA A 132 24.78 -12.97 1.84
C ALA A 132 23.90 -14.01 2.54
N THR A 133 24.37 -14.59 3.65
CA THR A 133 23.55 -15.49 4.49
C THR A 133 22.33 -14.77 5.07
N GLY A 134 22.52 -13.53 5.54
CA GLY A 134 21.44 -12.69 6.07
C GLY A 134 20.38 -12.36 5.01
N GLU A 135 20.80 -12.00 3.79
CA GLU A 135 19.93 -11.69 2.66
C GLU A 135 19.11 -12.92 2.21
N ASP A 136 19.74 -14.09 2.08
CA ASP A 136 19.04 -15.33 1.77
C ASP A 136 17.97 -15.65 2.82
N LEU A 137 18.33 -15.57 4.10
CA LEU A 137 17.39 -15.84 5.19
C LEU A 137 16.24 -14.81 5.19
N ALA A 138 16.52 -13.54 4.97
CA ALA A 138 15.52 -12.49 4.86
C ALA A 138 14.55 -12.72 3.69
N GLN A 139 15.06 -13.19 2.55
CA GLN A 139 14.24 -13.48 1.38
C GLN A 139 13.28 -14.65 1.65
N ARG A 140 13.79 -15.74 2.24
CA ARG A 140 12.97 -16.91 2.60
C ARG A 140 11.88 -16.59 3.65
N CYS A 141 12.11 -15.61 4.53
CA CYS A 141 11.13 -15.20 5.54
C CYS A 141 9.87 -14.55 4.96
N ILE A 142 9.95 -13.95 3.76
CA ILE A 142 8.80 -13.31 3.11
C ILE A 142 8.29 -14.08 1.90
N ASP A 143 8.78 -15.31 1.72
CA ASP A 143 8.39 -16.17 0.61
C ASP A 143 6.89 -16.51 0.69
N PRO A 144 6.18 -16.56 -0.45
CA PRO A 144 4.78 -17.00 -0.49
C PRO A 144 4.57 -18.46 -0.03
N ASP A 145 5.60 -19.31 -0.12
CA ASP A 145 5.55 -20.69 0.35
C ASP A 145 5.70 -20.77 1.88
N LEU A 146 4.62 -21.23 2.54
CA LEU A 146 4.57 -21.39 3.99
C LEU A 146 5.63 -22.37 4.53
N GLY A 147 6.01 -23.39 3.76
CA GLY A 147 7.06 -24.33 4.13
C GLY A 147 8.43 -23.66 4.19
N VAL A 148 8.75 -22.85 3.17
CA VAL A 148 9.99 -22.07 3.10
C VAL A 148 10.05 -21.05 4.24
N GLN A 149 8.96 -20.31 4.47
CA GLN A 149 8.87 -19.33 5.56
C GLN A 149 9.03 -19.98 6.93
N THR A 150 8.37 -21.11 7.19
CA THR A 150 8.46 -21.82 8.47
C THR A 150 9.87 -22.31 8.75
N ALA A 151 10.55 -22.85 7.74
CA ALA A 151 11.95 -23.27 7.84
C ALA A 151 12.88 -22.09 8.16
N ALA A 152 12.67 -20.94 7.51
CA ALA A 152 13.44 -19.72 7.76
C ALA A 152 13.22 -19.18 9.18
N HIS A 153 11.98 -19.15 9.67
CA HIS A 153 11.70 -18.75 11.05
C HIS A 153 12.38 -19.67 12.07
N ALA A 154 12.36 -21.00 11.85
CA ALA A 154 13.07 -21.95 12.71
C ALA A 154 14.60 -21.74 12.68
N GLU A 155 15.16 -21.30 11.56
CA GLU A 155 16.58 -20.96 11.45
C GLU A 155 16.93 -19.68 12.22
N ILE A 156 16.09 -18.64 12.13
CA ILE A 156 16.21 -17.43 12.96
C ILE A 156 16.21 -17.78 14.46
N GLU A 157 15.31 -18.66 14.89
CA GLU A 157 15.24 -19.11 16.28
C GLU A 157 16.50 -19.87 16.72
N LYS A 158 17.06 -20.72 15.85
CA LYS A 158 18.34 -21.43 16.13
C LYS A 158 19.52 -20.47 16.30
N LEU A 159 19.49 -19.30 15.64
CA LEU A 159 20.49 -18.23 15.84
C LEU A 159 20.27 -17.45 17.15
N GLY A 160 19.25 -17.80 17.94
CA GLY A 160 18.86 -17.10 19.16
C GLY A 160 18.33 -15.70 18.86
N LEU A 161 17.62 -15.56 17.73
CA LEU A 161 16.84 -14.40 17.34
C LEU A 161 15.36 -14.78 17.39
N HIS A 162 14.46 -13.79 17.51
CA HIS A 162 13.03 -14.05 17.56
C HIS A 162 12.30 -13.25 16.45
N PRO A 163 11.56 -13.90 15.53
CA PRO A 163 10.90 -13.21 14.41
C PRO A 163 10.02 -12.03 14.83
N LEU A 164 9.24 -12.18 15.91
CA LEU A 164 8.39 -11.11 16.44
C LEU A 164 9.20 -9.90 16.93
N GLN A 165 10.40 -10.10 17.47
CA GLN A 165 11.27 -9.01 17.90
C GLN A 165 11.81 -8.26 16.70
N LEU A 166 12.27 -8.97 15.66
CA LEU A 166 12.76 -8.38 14.41
C LEU A 166 11.65 -7.57 13.71
N MET A 167 10.42 -8.09 13.73
CA MET A 167 9.25 -7.35 13.28
C MET A 167 9.02 -6.10 14.14
N GLY A 168 9.05 -6.24 15.47
CA GLY A 168 8.87 -5.11 16.40
C GLY A 168 9.91 -4.00 16.22
N GLU A 169 11.15 -4.35 15.88
CA GLU A 169 12.20 -3.39 15.53
C GLU A 169 11.86 -2.62 14.26
N ALA A 170 11.37 -3.31 13.22
CA ALA A 170 10.93 -2.69 11.97
C ALA A 170 9.71 -1.75 12.17
N TYR A 171 8.83 -2.05 13.12
CA TYR A 171 7.68 -1.20 13.47
C TYR A 171 8.01 -0.05 14.44
N ARG A 172 9.08 -0.16 15.25
CA ARG A 172 9.47 0.88 16.22
C ARG A 172 10.08 2.09 15.53
N GLU A 173 10.93 1.85 14.54
CA GLU A 173 11.58 2.90 13.75
C GLU A 173 11.24 2.70 12.27
N PRO A 174 9.96 2.94 11.89
CA PRO A 174 9.55 2.78 10.51
C PRO A 174 10.34 3.77 9.64
N GLY A 175 10.86 3.27 8.52
CA GLY A 175 11.56 4.13 7.57
C GLY A 175 10.65 5.23 7.00
N ARG A 176 11.25 6.32 6.50
CA ARG A 176 10.51 7.49 5.96
C ARG A 176 9.39 7.13 4.98
N SER A 177 9.57 6.08 4.17
CA SER A 177 8.55 5.62 3.23
C SER A 177 7.30 5.08 3.93
N VAL A 178 7.44 4.31 5.01
CA VAL A 178 6.31 3.79 5.78
C VAL A 178 5.51 4.95 6.38
N THR A 179 6.20 5.88 7.06
CA THR A 179 5.58 7.07 7.65
C THR A 179 4.85 7.91 6.59
N TYR A 180 5.50 8.17 5.45
CA TYR A 180 4.90 8.92 4.35
C TYR A 180 3.60 8.29 3.85
N HIS A 181 3.58 6.96 3.67
CA HIS A 181 2.38 6.27 3.21
C HIS A 181 1.30 6.23 4.30
N GLU A 182 1.64 6.08 5.57
CA GLU A 182 0.67 6.16 6.68
C GLU A 182 -0.01 7.53 6.77
N GLU A 183 0.77 8.61 6.71
CA GLU A 183 0.25 9.97 6.69
C GLU A 183 -0.68 10.19 5.47
N LYS A 184 -0.25 9.71 4.30
CA LYS A 184 -1.04 9.85 3.07
C LYS A 184 -2.32 9.03 3.12
N ILE A 185 -2.30 7.83 3.70
CA ILE A 185 -3.52 7.03 3.96
C ILE A 185 -4.50 7.82 4.83
N GLN A 186 -4.04 8.41 5.93
CA GLN A 186 -4.91 9.19 6.81
C GLN A 186 -5.48 10.45 6.13
N GLU A 187 -4.71 11.12 5.29
CA GLU A 187 -5.19 12.24 4.46
C GLU A 187 -6.27 11.78 3.48
N LEU A 188 -6.00 10.71 2.74
CA LEU A 188 -6.92 10.16 1.74
C LEU A 188 -8.21 9.63 2.38
N GLU A 189 -8.16 8.99 3.55
CA GLU A 189 -9.35 8.54 4.28
C GLU A 189 -10.23 9.70 4.76
N ARG A 190 -9.64 10.84 5.12
CA ARG A 190 -10.38 12.08 5.41
C ARG A 190 -11.06 12.63 4.16
N ARG A 191 -10.32 12.73 3.05
CA ARG A 191 -10.84 13.20 1.76
C ARG A 191 -11.96 12.30 1.25
N ARG A 192 -11.77 10.98 1.32
CA ARG A 192 -12.76 9.96 0.96
C ARG A 192 -14.08 10.16 1.69
N ARG A 193 -14.04 10.36 3.01
CA ARG A 193 -15.26 10.60 3.81
C ARG A 193 -15.99 11.86 3.35
N SER A 194 -15.27 12.96 3.18
CA SER A 194 -15.87 14.21 2.68
C SER A 194 -16.52 14.04 1.31
N VAL A 195 -15.83 13.42 0.35
CA VAL A 195 -16.35 13.21 -1.02
C VAL A 195 -17.53 12.23 -1.01
N LYS A 196 -17.48 11.17 -0.19
CA LYS A 196 -18.59 10.23 -0.03
C LYS A 196 -19.82 10.90 0.59
N GLU A 197 -19.63 11.77 1.57
CA GLU A 197 -20.73 12.55 2.16
C GLU A 197 -21.37 13.49 1.12
N ASP A 198 -20.56 14.14 0.28
CA ASP A 198 -21.05 14.94 -0.85
C ASP A 198 -21.86 14.09 -1.83
N TYR A 199 -21.34 12.92 -2.20
CA TYR A 199 -22.02 11.98 -3.07
C TYR A 199 -23.36 11.52 -2.48
N ASP A 200 -23.38 11.14 -1.20
CA ASP A 200 -24.60 10.68 -0.52
C ASP A 200 -25.66 11.77 -0.39
N ARG A 201 -25.24 13.02 -0.25
CA ARG A 201 -26.16 14.16 -0.29
C ARG A 201 -26.82 14.30 -1.66
N LEU A 202 -26.06 14.14 -2.75
CA LEU A 202 -26.63 14.16 -4.10
C LEU A 202 -27.62 13.01 -4.32
N GLN A 203 -27.26 11.80 -3.90
CA GLN A 203 -28.12 10.62 -3.97
C GLN A 203 -29.46 10.82 -3.27
N LYS A 204 -29.46 11.45 -2.09
CA LYS A 204 -30.68 11.68 -1.29
C LYS A 204 -31.64 12.70 -1.91
N VAL A 205 -31.12 13.63 -2.71
CA VAL A 205 -31.93 14.70 -3.35
C VAL A 205 -32.42 14.27 -4.73
N ARG A 206 -32.17 13.03 -5.15
CA ARG A 206 -32.70 12.48 -6.40
C ARG A 206 -34.21 12.68 -6.44
N PRO A 207 -34.75 13.29 -7.50
CA PRO A 207 -36.18 13.28 -7.73
C PRO A 207 -36.62 11.81 -7.79
N VAL A 208 -37.46 11.39 -6.85
CA VAL A 208 -38.24 10.17 -7.06
C VAL A 208 -39.11 10.49 -8.26
N GLU A 209 -39.04 9.69 -9.32
CA GLU A 209 -40.04 9.73 -10.38
C GLU A 209 -41.40 9.44 -9.75
N ALA A 210 -42.08 10.47 -9.27
CA ALA A 210 -43.51 10.40 -9.06
C ALA A 210 -44.07 10.22 -10.46
N GLN A 211 -44.53 9.00 -10.75
CA GLN A 211 -45.46 8.77 -11.85
C GLN A 211 -46.61 9.76 -11.68
N THR A 212 -46.55 10.86 -12.43
CA THR A 212 -47.73 11.67 -12.69
C THR A 212 -48.57 10.83 -13.64
N ASP A 213 -49.40 9.97 -13.06
CA ASP A 213 -50.58 9.47 -13.76
C ASP A 213 -51.40 10.71 -14.11
N GLU A 214 -51.27 11.16 -15.36
CA GLU A 214 -52.23 12.05 -15.99
C GLU A 214 -53.58 11.32 -15.95
N VAL A 215 -54.40 11.64 -14.95
CA VAL A 215 -55.82 11.32 -14.96
C VAL A 215 -56.41 12.14 -16.10
N ILE A 216 -56.61 11.48 -17.24
CA ILE A 216 -57.41 12.02 -18.34
C ILE A 216 -58.85 12.11 -17.80
N GLU A 217 -59.27 13.31 -17.39
CA GLU A 217 -60.68 13.60 -17.16
C GLU A 217 -61.41 13.48 -18.51
N ALA A 218 -62.10 12.37 -18.71
CA ALA A 218 -63.04 12.21 -19.81
C ALA A 218 -64.31 13.02 -19.50
N GLU A 219 -64.40 14.21 -20.09
CA GLU A 219 -65.61 15.01 -20.17
C GLU A 219 -66.63 14.26 -21.06
N VAL A 220 -67.55 13.52 -20.43
CA VAL A 220 -68.71 12.94 -21.13
C VAL A 220 -69.76 14.03 -21.29
N LEU A 221 -69.70 14.74 -22.42
CA LEU A 221 -70.79 15.60 -22.88
C LEU A 221 -71.97 14.74 -23.33
N ALA A 222 -73.08 14.90 -22.63
CA ALA A 222 -74.39 14.44 -23.07
C ALA A 222 -74.89 15.31 -24.23
N SER A 223 -75.27 14.68 -25.35
CA SER A 223 -76.35 15.10 -26.26
C SER A 223 -76.68 13.96 -27.23
#